data_AF-A0A210PRV8-F1
#
_entry.id   AF-A0A210PRV8-F1
#
_cell.length_a   1.000
_cell.length_b   1.000
_cell.length_c   1.000
_cell.angle_alpha   90.00
_cell.angle_beta   90.00
_cell.angle_gamma   90.00
#
_symmetry.space_group_name_H-M   'P 1'
#
loop_
_entity.id
_entity.type
_entity.pdbx_description
1 polymer ?
#
loop_
_entity_poly.entity_id
_entity_poly.type
_entity_poly.pdbx_seq_one_letter_code
_entity_poly.pdbx_strand_id
1 'polypeptide(L)'
;MVTHAKLQYYRHNYGLVCITGSLGCRWHRYKQSLRDNRKVSYSQLKVGSAVMVGLYISPVFIDSPCVVATTKLPPKPFIIGHRGASGIAPENTMISFEIADQYGVLGYEADVRISFDGVPFLLHDSTFARTTNIANVFPDLIKTDCSMFNISQIQQLDAGSWFVETDPMVTMSSVSSKNKVLYKQQKIPTLLEFLKFANKTGKVVVFDFLLPSKSHPFYSDMGPFHNAIHESGIDPKTVWWLMSVEDKLSEGYTPVVREYSPPDVLRQKHIYNTNIEFSSISIDQIREYRANNITTNIHTVNKGWFLSLFWCVGTTSISTNNCHTLSQMERPVWTLLPRNYLILWVTVDVLSAILVIVIFIVQRIQRQGTKYSPESQSLNWEAQSQQVQQNARSHQRADSYRRNRRAMKEKLLMRDVASELFDVEPEVDDLGIESNYTVQSADGRVMAATFHQERNGYQTSYQDPSRVQSDSIVNL
;
A
#
# COMPACT_ATOMS: atom_id res chain seq x y z
N MET A 1 27.09 8.48 -4.52
CA MET A 1 26.16 8.38 -3.38
C MET A 1 24.76 8.15 -3.95
N VAL A 2 24.32 6.90 -3.99
CA VAL A 2 22.93 6.52 -4.20
C VAL A 2 22.66 5.49 -3.11
N THR A 3 21.78 5.84 -2.20
CA THR A 3 21.41 5.03 -1.04
C THR A 3 20.68 3.78 -1.52
N HIS A 4 21.28 2.61 -1.31
CA HIS A 4 20.62 1.33 -1.50
C HIS A 4 19.41 1.22 -0.56
N ALA A 5 18.21 1.28 -1.11
CA ALA A 5 17.02 0.79 -0.42
C ALA A 5 17.08 -0.74 -0.38
N LYS A 6 17.25 -1.30 0.81
CA LYS A 6 17.09 -2.74 1.06
C LYS A 6 15.67 -3.14 0.67
N LEU A 7 15.52 -3.93 -0.39
CA LEU A 7 14.34 -4.74 -0.64
C LEU A 7 14.25 -5.78 0.48
N GLN A 8 13.58 -5.39 1.56
CA GLN A 8 13.10 -6.32 2.56
C GLN A 8 12.13 -7.28 1.89
N TYR A 9 12.60 -8.52 1.78
CA TYR A 9 11.83 -9.76 1.83
C TYR A 9 10.34 -9.52 2.15
N TYR A 10 9.49 -9.68 1.13
CA TYR A 10 8.04 -9.64 1.27
C TYR A 10 7.60 -10.74 2.23
N ARG A 11 7.46 -10.37 3.51
CA ARG A 11 6.75 -11.15 4.52
C ARG A 11 5.29 -11.24 4.07
N HIS A 12 4.94 -12.39 3.48
CA HIS A 12 3.58 -12.90 3.54
C HIS A 12 3.14 -12.87 5.00
N ASN A 13 2.18 -11.99 5.33
CA ASN A 13 1.25 -12.03 6.49
C ASN A 13 0.78 -10.64 6.96
N TYR A 14 1.27 -9.52 6.43
CA TYR A 14 0.85 -8.21 6.94
C TYR A 14 -0.57 -7.78 6.53
N GLY A 15 -1.11 -8.22 5.39
CA GLY A 15 -2.50 -7.90 5.01
C GLY A 15 -3.53 -8.49 5.98
N LEU A 16 -3.37 -9.76 6.34
CA LEU A 16 -4.23 -10.44 7.31
C LEU A 16 -3.96 -9.98 8.75
N VAL A 17 -2.72 -9.64 9.12
CA VAL A 17 -2.40 -9.12 10.46
C VAL A 17 -2.85 -7.67 10.64
N CYS A 18 -2.86 -6.85 9.59
CA CYS A 18 -3.41 -5.49 9.66
C CYS A 18 -4.93 -5.50 9.71
N ILE A 19 -5.61 -6.40 9.00
CA ILE A 19 -7.07 -6.55 9.06
C ILE A 19 -7.50 -7.16 10.41
N THR A 20 -6.82 -8.21 10.88
CA THR A 20 -7.11 -8.82 12.20
C THR A 20 -6.66 -7.93 13.36
N GLY A 21 -5.61 -7.12 13.20
CA GLY A 21 -5.14 -6.14 14.18
C GLY A 21 -6.02 -4.89 14.24
N SER A 22 -6.51 -4.38 13.11
CA SER A 22 -7.46 -3.26 13.10
C SER A 22 -8.85 -3.68 13.56
N LEU A 23 -9.32 -4.88 13.18
CA LEU A 23 -10.51 -5.51 13.77
C LEU A 23 -10.31 -5.84 15.25
N GLY A 24 -9.12 -6.30 15.65
CA GLY A 24 -8.76 -6.66 17.03
C GLY A 24 -8.63 -5.47 17.97
N CYS A 25 -8.02 -4.36 17.53
CA CYS A 25 -7.94 -3.11 18.28
C CYS A 25 -9.29 -2.37 18.30
N ARG A 26 -10.08 -2.43 17.22
CA ARG A 26 -11.49 -1.98 17.23
C ARG A 26 -12.35 -2.87 18.13
N TRP A 27 -12.10 -4.17 18.18
CA TRP A 27 -12.77 -5.12 19.06
C TRP A 27 -12.41 -4.90 20.52
N HIS A 28 -11.14 -4.62 20.84
CA HIS A 28 -10.73 -4.29 22.19
C HIS A 28 -11.36 -2.97 22.65
N ARG A 29 -11.41 -1.94 21.79
CA ARG A 29 -12.12 -0.69 22.07
C ARG A 29 -13.64 -0.86 22.16
N TYR A 30 -14.24 -1.73 21.34
CA TYR A 30 -15.66 -2.08 21.39
C TYR A 30 -16.00 -2.85 22.68
N LYS A 31 -15.17 -3.81 23.09
CA LYS A 31 -15.31 -4.57 24.34
C LYS A 31 -15.12 -3.68 25.57
N GLN A 32 -14.24 -2.69 25.49
CA GLN A 32 -14.03 -1.67 26.54
C GLN A 32 -15.20 -0.67 26.60
N SER A 33 -15.72 -0.24 25.44
CA SER A 33 -16.96 0.57 25.33
C SER A 33 -18.18 -0.13 25.90
N LEU A 34 -18.29 -1.45 25.73
CA LEU A 34 -19.36 -2.28 26.30
C LEU A 34 -19.20 -2.50 27.81
N ARG A 35 -17.97 -2.52 28.34
CA ARG A 35 -17.68 -2.55 29.77
C ARG A 35 -18.05 -1.23 30.45
N ASP A 36 -17.87 -0.10 29.76
CA ASP A 36 -18.13 1.25 30.28
C ASP A 36 -19.56 1.75 30.04
N ASN A 37 -20.50 0.89 29.59
CA ASN A 37 -21.87 1.28 29.23
C ASN A 37 -21.95 2.43 28.19
N ARG A 38 -20.86 2.69 27.45
CA ARG A 38 -20.85 3.67 26.36
C ARG A 38 -21.50 3.04 25.14
N LYS A 39 -22.67 3.56 24.76
CA LYS A 39 -23.36 3.25 23.51
C LYS A 39 -22.34 3.35 22.37
N VAL A 40 -22.07 2.24 21.70
CA VAL A 40 -21.31 2.25 20.45
C VAL A 40 -22.02 3.23 19.54
N SER A 41 -21.33 4.31 19.17
CA SER A 41 -21.97 5.40 18.45
C SER A 41 -22.55 4.85 17.16
N TYR A 42 -23.83 5.14 16.89
CA TYR A 42 -24.52 4.78 15.67
C TYR A 42 -23.73 5.14 14.40
N SER A 43 -22.88 6.17 14.48
CA SER A 43 -21.93 6.55 13.43
C SER A 43 -20.87 5.48 13.12
N GLN A 44 -20.35 4.77 14.12
CA GLN A 44 -19.34 3.73 13.92
C GLN A 44 -19.92 2.48 13.24
N LEU A 45 -21.17 2.13 13.55
CA LEU A 45 -21.92 1.05 12.89
C LEU A 45 -22.18 1.39 11.42
N LYS A 46 -22.64 2.62 11.12
CA LYS A 46 -22.85 3.08 9.75
C LYS A 46 -21.57 3.00 8.90
N VAL A 47 -20.45 3.47 9.43
CA VAL A 47 -19.15 3.41 8.73
C VAL A 47 -18.73 1.96 8.49
N GLY A 48 -18.89 1.08 9.48
CA GLY A 48 -18.59 -0.34 9.33
C GLY A 48 -19.44 -1.02 8.24
N SER A 49 -20.75 -0.77 8.23
CA SER A 49 -21.66 -1.30 7.22
C SER A 49 -21.34 -0.77 5.82
N ALA A 50 -21.03 0.53 5.69
CA ALA A 50 -20.65 1.11 4.41
C ALA A 50 -19.36 0.51 3.84
N VAL A 51 -18.34 0.28 4.67
CA VAL A 51 -17.09 -0.39 4.25
C VAL A 51 -17.36 -1.82 3.79
N MET A 52 -18.19 -2.58 4.52
CA MET A 52 -18.54 -3.95 4.13
C MET A 52 -19.27 -3.98 2.80
N VAL A 53 -20.29 -3.14 2.61
CA VAL A 53 -21.00 -3.03 1.33
C VAL A 53 -20.05 -2.65 0.20
N GLY A 54 -19.13 -1.70 0.45
CA GLY A 54 -18.09 -1.34 -0.51
C GLY A 54 -17.20 -2.53 -0.91
N LEU A 55 -16.78 -3.36 0.05
CA LEU A 55 -15.98 -4.56 -0.23
C LEU A 55 -16.75 -5.58 -1.07
N TYR A 56 -18.03 -5.84 -0.76
CA TYR A 56 -18.89 -6.75 -1.51
C TYR A 56 -19.17 -6.28 -2.94
N ILE A 57 -19.28 -4.97 -3.16
CA ILE A 57 -19.52 -4.42 -4.51
C ILE A 57 -18.20 -4.24 -5.28
N SER A 58 -17.06 -4.14 -4.59
CA SER A 58 -15.75 -3.87 -5.22
C SER A 58 -15.41 -4.74 -6.44
N PRO A 59 -15.70 -6.05 -6.50
CA PRO A 59 -15.37 -6.88 -7.66
C PRO A 59 -16.09 -6.47 -8.94
N VAL A 60 -17.27 -5.85 -8.84
CA VAL A 60 -18.03 -5.35 -9.99
C VAL A 60 -17.27 -4.22 -10.71
N PHE A 61 -16.42 -3.50 -9.98
CA PHE A 61 -15.65 -2.37 -10.49
C PHE A 61 -14.21 -2.73 -10.87
N ILE A 62 -13.80 -4.00 -10.70
CA ILE A 62 -12.47 -4.44 -11.13
C ILE A 62 -12.54 -4.74 -12.63
N ASP A 63 -12.06 -3.80 -13.45
CA ASP A 63 -11.77 -4.07 -14.85
C ASP A 63 -10.38 -4.72 -14.97
N SER A 64 -10.33 -5.86 -15.65
CA SER A 64 -9.09 -6.56 -15.95
C SER A 64 -9.15 -7.12 -17.36
N PRO A 65 -8.13 -6.85 -18.19
CA PRO A 65 -8.10 -7.35 -19.57
C PRO A 65 -8.09 -8.88 -19.63
N CYS A 66 -7.67 -9.56 -18.56
CA CYS A 66 -7.63 -11.02 -18.49
C CYS A 66 -8.94 -11.68 -18.01
N VAL A 67 -9.98 -10.90 -17.69
CA VAL A 67 -11.34 -11.44 -17.49
C VAL A 67 -12.04 -11.53 -18.84
N VAL A 68 -11.60 -12.49 -19.66
CA VAL A 68 -12.01 -12.63 -21.06
C VAL A 68 -12.19 -14.10 -21.42
N ALA A 69 -13.10 -14.38 -22.35
CA ALA A 69 -13.24 -15.72 -22.91
C ALA A 69 -12.00 -16.09 -23.72
N THR A 70 -11.54 -17.33 -23.64
CA THR A 70 -10.35 -17.81 -24.37
C THR A 70 -10.47 -17.63 -25.88
N THR A 71 -11.68 -17.74 -26.43
CA THR A 71 -11.98 -17.52 -27.86
C THR A 71 -11.85 -16.06 -28.30
N LYS A 72 -11.80 -15.12 -27.36
CA LYS A 72 -11.63 -13.68 -27.62
C LYS A 72 -10.23 -13.18 -27.26
N LEU A 73 -9.32 -14.09 -26.87
CA LEU A 73 -7.94 -13.70 -26.62
C LEU A 73 -7.27 -13.27 -27.92
N PRO A 74 -6.50 -12.18 -27.91
CA PRO A 74 -5.71 -11.81 -29.06
C PRO A 74 -4.52 -12.77 -29.26
N PRO A 75 -3.84 -12.69 -30.41
CA PRO A 75 -2.64 -13.47 -30.66
C PRO A 75 -1.59 -13.28 -29.58
N LYS A 76 -0.76 -14.30 -29.37
CA LYS A 76 0.39 -14.22 -28.46
C LYS A 76 1.33 -13.10 -28.92
N PRO A 77 1.75 -12.18 -28.03
CA PRO A 77 2.77 -11.20 -28.37
C PRO A 77 4.06 -11.90 -28.81
N PHE A 78 4.67 -11.39 -29.89
CA PHE A 78 6.00 -11.85 -30.29
C PHE A 78 7.03 -11.56 -29.21
N ILE A 79 8.07 -12.40 -29.12
CA ILE A 79 9.13 -12.25 -28.13
C ILE A 79 10.37 -11.69 -28.82
N ILE A 80 10.95 -10.63 -28.26
CA ILE A 80 12.24 -10.07 -28.63
C ILE A 80 13.22 -10.32 -27.47
N GLY A 81 14.41 -10.85 -27.79
CA GLY A 81 15.45 -11.09 -26.79
C GLY A 81 16.13 -9.78 -26.39
N HIS A 82 15.87 -9.28 -25.19
CA HIS A 82 16.47 -8.06 -24.66
C HIS A 82 17.94 -8.33 -24.31
N ARG A 83 18.86 -7.74 -25.08
CA ARG A 83 20.30 -8.02 -25.08
C ARG A 83 20.61 -9.50 -25.32
N GLY A 84 19.78 -10.14 -26.15
CA GLY A 84 19.73 -11.59 -26.36
C GLY A 84 18.96 -12.34 -25.25
N ALA A 85 19.47 -13.48 -24.80
CA ALA A 85 18.92 -14.28 -23.71
C ALA A 85 19.55 -13.88 -22.35
N SER A 86 19.54 -12.58 -22.04
CA SER A 86 20.27 -11.99 -20.90
C SER A 86 19.87 -12.51 -19.51
N GLY A 87 18.73 -13.21 -19.41
CA GLY A 87 18.33 -13.90 -18.18
C GLY A 87 19.16 -15.16 -17.88
N ILE A 88 19.83 -15.75 -18.87
CA ILE A 88 20.58 -17.03 -18.75
C ILE A 88 21.95 -17.04 -19.45
N ALA A 89 22.32 -15.93 -20.10
CA ALA A 89 23.59 -15.74 -20.80
C ALA A 89 24.09 -14.30 -20.59
N PRO A 90 25.41 -14.03 -20.71
CA PRO A 90 25.95 -12.68 -20.58
C PRO A 90 25.36 -11.74 -21.63
N GLU A 91 24.76 -10.62 -21.19
CA GLU A 91 24.09 -9.66 -22.07
C GLU A 91 25.00 -9.10 -23.18
N ASN A 92 24.42 -8.75 -24.35
CA ASN A 92 25.12 -8.14 -25.48
C ASN A 92 26.35 -8.94 -25.98
N THR A 93 26.28 -10.28 -25.94
CA THR A 93 27.31 -11.20 -26.48
C THR A 93 26.73 -12.11 -27.55
N MET A 94 27.58 -12.63 -28.45
CA MET A 94 27.13 -13.55 -29.51
C MET A 94 26.42 -14.78 -28.94
N ILE A 95 26.93 -15.39 -27.86
CA ILE A 95 26.27 -16.55 -27.24
C ILE A 95 24.87 -16.21 -26.70
N SER A 96 24.65 -14.98 -26.22
CA SER A 96 23.32 -14.56 -25.75
C SER A 96 22.30 -14.49 -26.89
N PHE A 97 22.72 -14.01 -28.07
CA PHE A 97 21.86 -13.97 -29.25
C PHE A 97 21.62 -15.36 -29.85
N GLU A 98 22.65 -16.21 -29.88
CA GLU A 98 22.54 -17.61 -30.30
C GLU A 98 21.55 -18.39 -29.43
N ILE A 99 21.61 -18.20 -28.10
CA ILE A 99 20.65 -18.84 -27.18
C ILE A 99 19.25 -18.27 -27.39
N ALA A 100 19.10 -16.96 -27.59
CA ALA A 100 17.79 -16.36 -27.86
C ALA A 100 17.17 -16.94 -29.14
N ASP A 101 17.96 -17.15 -30.20
CA ASP A 101 17.51 -17.74 -31.46
C ASP A 101 16.93 -19.16 -31.28
N GLN A 102 17.57 -19.97 -30.43
CA GLN A 102 17.10 -21.33 -30.10
C GLN A 102 15.69 -21.34 -29.47
N TYR A 103 15.26 -20.23 -28.87
CA TYR A 103 13.92 -20.06 -28.30
C TYR A 103 12.92 -19.39 -29.25
N GLY A 104 13.25 -19.27 -30.54
CA GLY A 104 12.31 -18.85 -31.57
C GLY A 104 11.85 -17.40 -31.43
N VAL A 105 12.70 -16.51 -30.90
CA VAL A 105 12.40 -15.07 -30.83
C VAL A 105 12.16 -14.47 -32.23
N LEU A 106 11.32 -13.43 -32.31
CA LEU A 106 11.10 -12.65 -33.53
C LEU A 106 12.35 -11.83 -33.90
N GLY A 107 13.04 -11.35 -32.88
CA GLY A 107 14.15 -10.43 -33.04
C GLY A 107 15.03 -10.36 -31.81
N TYR A 108 16.11 -9.58 -31.95
CA TYR A 108 17.04 -9.28 -30.90
C TYR A 108 17.06 -7.78 -30.65
N GLU A 109 17.15 -7.40 -29.40
CA GLU A 109 17.42 -6.02 -29.01
C GLU A 109 18.87 -5.94 -28.50
N ALA A 110 19.56 -4.86 -28.85
CA ALA A 110 20.93 -4.62 -28.44
C ALA A 110 21.21 -3.12 -28.23
N ASP A 111 22.07 -2.84 -27.26
CA ASP A 111 22.57 -1.50 -26.98
C ASP A 111 23.85 -1.25 -27.76
N VAL A 112 23.90 -0.15 -28.53
CA VAL A 112 25.02 0.14 -29.42
C VAL A 112 25.75 1.40 -28.99
N ARG A 113 27.08 1.31 -28.93
CA ARG A 113 28.02 2.41 -28.70
C ARG A 113 29.03 2.49 -29.83
N ILE A 114 29.88 3.51 -29.80
CA ILE A 114 30.95 3.72 -30.79
C ILE A 114 32.30 3.88 -30.10
N SER A 115 33.32 3.23 -30.62
CA SER A 115 34.70 3.35 -30.15
C SER A 115 35.34 4.66 -30.61
N PHE A 116 36.49 5.01 -30.00
CA PHE A 116 37.20 6.24 -30.31
C PHE A 116 37.69 6.29 -31.77
N ASP A 117 38.00 5.13 -32.34
CA ASP A 117 38.37 4.92 -33.74
C ASP A 117 37.17 4.66 -34.68
N GLY A 118 35.95 4.86 -34.20
CA GLY A 118 34.75 4.91 -35.05
C GLY A 118 34.14 3.55 -35.39
N VAL A 119 34.37 2.50 -34.60
CA VAL A 119 33.78 1.18 -34.79
C VAL A 119 32.60 0.99 -33.82
N PRO A 120 31.36 0.79 -34.32
CA PRO A 120 30.23 0.51 -33.44
C PRO A 120 30.33 -0.87 -32.78
N PHE A 121 30.04 -0.94 -31.47
CA PHE A 121 30.11 -2.16 -30.66
C PHE A 121 28.95 -2.25 -29.67
N LEU A 122 28.71 -3.44 -29.12
CA LEU A 122 27.57 -3.68 -28.23
C LEU A 122 27.95 -3.53 -26.75
N LEU A 123 27.32 -2.58 -26.05
CA LEU A 123 27.47 -2.39 -24.62
C LEU A 123 26.39 -1.44 -24.07
N HIS A 124 25.72 -1.84 -23.00
CA HIS A 124 24.71 -1.01 -22.35
C HIS A 124 25.33 0.15 -21.54
N ASP A 125 26.25 -0.16 -20.64
CA ASP A 125 26.75 0.80 -19.66
C ASP A 125 27.72 1.81 -20.30
N SER A 126 27.93 2.98 -19.68
CA SER A 126 28.92 3.95 -20.16
C SER A 126 30.37 3.55 -19.88
N THR A 127 30.60 2.51 -19.07
CA THR A 127 31.94 1.97 -18.77
C THR A 127 31.92 0.44 -18.86
N PHE A 128 33.10 -0.15 -18.94
CA PHE A 128 33.26 -1.61 -19.02
C PHE A 128 33.19 -2.31 -17.64
N ALA A 129 32.96 -1.57 -16.55
CA ALA A 129 33.19 -2.07 -15.19
C ALA A 129 32.26 -3.22 -14.75
N ARG A 130 30.99 -3.22 -15.18
CA ARG A 130 29.99 -4.20 -14.72
C ARG A 130 30.09 -5.53 -15.45
N THR A 131 30.29 -5.48 -16.77
CA THR A 131 30.11 -6.65 -17.66
C THR A 131 31.41 -7.12 -18.29
N THR A 132 32.56 -6.72 -17.76
CA THR A 132 33.85 -7.15 -18.30
C THR A 132 34.94 -7.32 -17.24
N ASN A 133 36.11 -7.79 -17.65
CA ASN A 133 37.33 -7.87 -16.85
C ASN A 133 38.23 -6.60 -16.92
N ILE A 134 37.68 -5.42 -17.24
CA ILE A 134 38.45 -4.16 -17.39
C ILE A 134 39.40 -3.87 -16.22
N ALA A 135 39.01 -4.21 -14.99
CA ALA A 135 39.82 -4.00 -13.80
C ALA A 135 41.14 -4.79 -13.79
N ASN A 136 41.20 -5.89 -14.56
CA ASN A 136 42.39 -6.73 -14.68
C ASN A 136 43.25 -6.32 -15.88
N VAL A 137 42.62 -5.88 -16.98
CA VAL A 137 43.31 -5.57 -18.25
C VAL A 137 43.81 -4.11 -18.27
N PHE A 138 42.98 -3.17 -17.83
CA PHE A 138 43.29 -1.73 -17.79
C PHE A 138 42.82 -1.12 -16.45
N PRO A 139 43.48 -1.43 -15.32
CA PRO A 139 43.04 -1.03 -13.97
C PRO A 139 42.88 0.48 -13.80
N ASP A 140 43.73 1.28 -14.46
CA ASP A 140 43.68 2.75 -14.36
C ASP A 140 42.51 3.36 -15.17
N LEU A 141 41.85 2.58 -16.03
CA LEU A 141 40.81 3.04 -16.95
C LEU A 141 39.40 2.49 -16.62
N ILE A 142 39.19 1.89 -15.45
CA ILE A 142 37.89 1.28 -15.05
C ILE A 142 36.72 2.27 -15.15
N LYS A 143 36.97 3.54 -14.80
CA LYS A 143 35.95 4.61 -14.79
C LYS A 143 35.92 5.41 -16.10
N THR A 144 36.80 5.11 -17.03
CA THR A 144 36.87 5.80 -18.32
C THR A 144 35.63 5.43 -19.13
N ASP A 145 35.06 6.42 -19.82
CA ASP A 145 33.95 6.19 -20.74
C ASP A 145 34.39 5.19 -21.82
N CYS A 146 33.57 4.17 -22.05
CA CYS A 146 33.85 3.09 -23.00
C CYS A 146 34.07 3.57 -24.43
N SER A 147 33.52 4.74 -24.80
CA SER A 147 33.69 5.34 -26.13
C SER A 147 35.09 5.94 -26.31
N MET A 148 35.89 6.08 -25.24
CA MET A 148 37.26 6.60 -25.32
C MET A 148 38.32 5.52 -25.59
N PHE A 149 37.89 4.27 -25.83
CA PHE A 149 38.76 3.16 -26.18
C PHE A 149 38.71 2.89 -27.68
N ASN A 150 39.84 2.48 -28.26
CA ASN A 150 39.88 1.96 -29.62
C ASN A 150 39.37 0.52 -29.66
N ILE A 151 38.86 0.06 -30.81
CA ILE A 151 38.28 -1.29 -30.90
C ILE A 151 39.30 -2.38 -30.55
N SER A 152 40.58 -2.17 -30.85
CA SER A 152 41.67 -3.11 -30.52
C SER A 152 41.89 -3.29 -29.02
N GLN A 153 41.56 -2.29 -28.20
CA GLN A 153 41.58 -2.38 -26.73
C GLN A 153 40.32 -3.07 -26.22
N ILE A 154 39.15 -2.73 -26.79
CA ILE A 154 37.85 -3.32 -26.45
C ILE A 154 37.89 -4.84 -26.68
N GLN A 155 38.47 -5.32 -27.78
CA GLN A 155 38.57 -6.74 -28.10
C GLN A 155 39.48 -7.55 -27.14
N GLN A 156 40.31 -6.89 -26.32
CA GLN A 156 41.09 -7.57 -25.30
C GLN A 156 40.23 -7.99 -24.09
N LEU A 157 39.09 -7.33 -23.87
CA LEU A 157 38.23 -7.58 -22.73
C LEU A 157 37.47 -8.91 -22.86
N ASP A 158 37.26 -9.58 -21.73
CA ASP A 158 36.30 -10.66 -21.56
C ASP A 158 34.94 -10.05 -21.21
N ALA A 159 33.86 -10.49 -21.87
CA ALA A 159 32.51 -9.97 -21.69
C ALA A 159 31.53 -10.96 -21.03
N GLY A 160 32.01 -12.07 -20.47
CA GLY A 160 31.13 -13.15 -20.00
C GLY A 160 31.53 -13.86 -18.71
N SER A 161 32.79 -13.78 -18.28
CA SER A 161 33.24 -14.34 -17.00
C SER A 161 32.49 -13.75 -15.80
N TRP A 162 32.18 -12.44 -15.84
CA TRP A 162 31.39 -11.76 -14.82
C TRP A 162 30.04 -12.45 -14.56
N PHE A 163 29.37 -12.95 -15.61
CA PHE A 163 28.05 -13.55 -15.50
C PHE A 163 28.10 -14.90 -14.77
N VAL A 164 29.18 -15.66 -14.98
CA VAL A 164 29.40 -16.95 -14.29
C VAL A 164 29.84 -16.73 -12.85
N GLU A 165 30.66 -15.71 -12.60
CA GLU A 165 31.29 -15.47 -11.29
C GLU A 165 30.36 -14.77 -10.32
N THR A 166 29.55 -13.82 -10.80
CA THR A 166 28.63 -13.05 -9.96
C THR A 166 27.22 -13.65 -9.90
N ASP A 167 26.88 -14.55 -10.84
CA ASP A 167 25.55 -15.16 -11.00
C ASP A 167 24.40 -14.16 -10.79
N PRO A 168 24.35 -13.06 -11.57
CA PRO A 168 23.48 -11.93 -11.29
C PRO A 168 21.99 -12.31 -11.35
N MET A 169 21.67 -13.35 -12.14
CA MET A 169 20.30 -13.84 -12.34
C MET A 169 19.96 -15.05 -11.45
N VAL A 170 20.91 -15.57 -10.66
CA VAL A 170 20.76 -16.80 -9.85
C VAL A 170 20.33 -17.99 -10.72
N THR A 171 21.02 -18.18 -11.85
CA THR A 171 20.74 -19.22 -12.85
C THR A 171 21.89 -20.20 -13.06
N MET A 172 23.09 -19.92 -12.52
CA MET A 172 24.29 -20.73 -12.80
C MET A 172 24.18 -22.18 -12.33
N SER A 173 23.28 -22.50 -11.41
CA SER A 173 22.99 -23.89 -11.01
C SER A 173 22.40 -24.73 -12.15
N SER A 174 21.69 -24.10 -13.09
CA SER A 174 21.00 -24.76 -14.21
C SER A 174 21.79 -24.75 -15.52
N VAL A 175 22.90 -23.99 -15.57
CA VAL A 175 23.75 -23.87 -16.75
C VAL A 175 24.80 -24.98 -16.77
N SER A 176 24.92 -25.68 -17.91
CA SER A 176 25.89 -26.76 -18.08
C SER A 176 27.34 -26.28 -17.96
N SER A 177 28.26 -27.15 -17.52
CA SER A 177 29.69 -26.81 -17.42
C SER A 177 30.27 -26.37 -18.77
N LYS A 178 29.81 -26.98 -19.87
CA LYS A 178 30.18 -26.58 -21.24
C LYS A 178 29.78 -25.13 -21.53
N ASN A 179 28.54 -24.74 -21.23
CA ASN A 179 28.08 -23.38 -21.47
C ASN A 179 28.82 -22.38 -20.58
N LYS A 180 29.12 -22.72 -19.32
CA LYS A 180 29.94 -21.86 -18.46
C LYS A 180 31.32 -21.56 -19.07
N VAL A 181 31.97 -22.56 -19.67
CA VAL A 181 33.25 -22.35 -20.38
C VAL A 181 33.06 -21.44 -21.59
N LEU A 182 32.01 -21.65 -22.39
CA LEU A 182 31.71 -20.80 -23.55
C LEU A 182 31.41 -19.35 -23.15
N TYR A 183 30.74 -19.14 -22.02
CA TYR A 183 30.44 -17.79 -21.50
C TYR A 183 31.73 -17.05 -21.14
N LYS A 184 32.70 -17.73 -20.49
CA LYS A 184 34.02 -17.19 -20.15
C LYS A 184 34.94 -16.95 -21.36
N GLN A 185 34.50 -17.24 -22.58
CA GLN A 185 35.26 -17.00 -23.80
C GLN A 185 34.66 -15.85 -24.62
N GLN A 186 33.56 -15.25 -24.16
CA GLN A 186 32.88 -14.21 -24.90
C GLN A 186 33.66 -12.91 -24.94
N LYS A 187 33.59 -12.25 -26.09
CA LYS A 187 34.10 -10.91 -26.36
C LYS A 187 32.93 -9.95 -26.56
N ILE A 188 33.27 -8.66 -26.55
CA ILE A 188 32.34 -7.59 -26.89
C ILE A 188 32.14 -7.60 -28.42
N PRO A 189 30.96 -7.92 -28.95
CA PRO A 189 30.74 -7.97 -30.39
C PRO A 189 30.76 -6.56 -30.99
N THR A 190 31.25 -6.47 -32.21
CA THR A 190 30.98 -5.31 -33.07
C THR A 190 29.52 -5.34 -33.54
N LEU A 191 28.97 -4.17 -33.90
CA LEU A 191 27.65 -4.08 -34.51
C LEU A 191 27.57 -4.91 -35.80
N LEU A 192 28.65 -4.91 -36.60
CA LEU A 192 28.71 -5.63 -37.86
C LEU A 192 28.60 -7.15 -37.66
N GLU A 193 29.29 -7.72 -36.67
CA GLU A 193 29.20 -9.15 -36.34
C GLU A 193 27.78 -9.54 -35.91
N PHE A 194 27.18 -8.73 -35.03
CA PHE A 194 25.81 -8.93 -34.59
C PHE A 194 24.81 -8.87 -35.74
N LEU A 195 24.94 -7.87 -36.62
CA LEU A 195 24.04 -7.69 -37.75
C LEU A 195 24.17 -8.80 -38.80
N LYS A 196 25.39 -9.29 -39.06
CA LYS A 196 25.60 -10.47 -39.92
C LYS A 196 24.91 -11.70 -39.35
N PHE A 197 24.95 -11.88 -38.03
CA PHE A 197 24.22 -12.96 -37.36
C PHE A 197 22.70 -12.79 -37.50
N ALA A 198 22.17 -11.60 -37.25
CA ALA A 198 20.73 -11.33 -37.39
C ALA A 198 20.22 -11.51 -38.83
N ASN A 199 21.01 -11.10 -39.82
CA ASN A 199 20.72 -11.34 -41.23
C ASN A 199 20.68 -12.85 -41.54
N LYS A 200 21.68 -13.60 -41.06
CA LYS A 200 21.76 -15.05 -41.24
C LYS A 200 20.57 -15.78 -40.61
N THR A 201 20.07 -15.33 -39.46
CA THR A 201 18.90 -15.94 -38.78
C THR A 201 17.56 -15.37 -39.24
N GLY A 202 17.56 -14.38 -40.14
CA GLY A 202 16.35 -13.75 -40.68
C GLY A 202 15.53 -13.02 -39.62
N LYS A 203 16.20 -12.38 -38.65
CA LYS A 203 15.55 -11.77 -37.48
C LYS A 203 15.51 -10.25 -37.56
N VAL A 204 14.50 -9.69 -36.92
CA VAL A 204 14.42 -8.24 -36.68
C VAL A 204 15.46 -7.84 -35.65
N VAL A 205 16.04 -6.66 -35.80
CA VAL A 205 16.95 -6.05 -34.81
C VAL A 205 16.37 -4.75 -34.30
N VAL A 206 16.46 -4.54 -32.99
CA VAL A 206 16.06 -3.31 -32.32
C VAL A 206 17.30 -2.69 -31.71
N PHE A 207 17.58 -1.43 -32.05
CA PHE A 207 18.78 -0.73 -31.56
C PHE A 207 18.43 0.43 -30.66
N ASP A 208 19.02 0.45 -29.47
CA ASP A 208 19.18 1.71 -28.74
C ASP A 208 20.58 2.26 -29.00
N PHE A 209 20.64 3.41 -29.66
CA PHE A 209 21.90 4.09 -29.91
C PHE A 209 22.25 5.00 -28.74
N LEU A 210 23.35 4.68 -28.07
CA LEU A 210 23.82 5.39 -26.89
C LEU A 210 24.93 6.36 -27.31
N LEU A 211 24.55 7.63 -27.47
CA LEU A 211 25.43 8.72 -27.87
C LEU A 211 26.66 8.83 -26.94
N PRO A 212 27.87 9.03 -27.50
CA PRO A 212 29.06 9.31 -26.70
C PRO A 212 29.04 10.74 -26.15
N SER A 213 30.09 11.13 -25.43
CA SER A 213 30.24 12.52 -24.98
C SER A 213 30.33 13.51 -26.16
N LYS A 214 29.92 14.78 -25.95
CA LYS A 214 29.96 15.82 -26.99
C LYS A 214 31.36 16.08 -27.58
N SER A 215 32.41 15.77 -26.85
CA SER A 215 33.81 15.90 -27.29
C SER A 215 34.29 14.74 -28.16
N HIS A 216 33.51 13.67 -28.28
CA HIS A 216 33.87 12.49 -29.06
C HIS A 216 33.83 12.81 -30.58
N PRO A 217 34.80 12.35 -31.38
CA PRO A 217 34.85 12.65 -32.82
C PRO A 217 33.58 12.26 -33.58
N PHE A 218 32.92 11.19 -33.13
CA PHE A 218 31.70 10.64 -33.73
C PHE A 218 30.41 11.00 -32.97
N TYR A 219 30.39 12.06 -32.16
CA TYR A 219 29.18 12.46 -31.40
C TYR A 219 27.96 12.71 -32.31
N SER A 220 28.17 13.35 -33.45
CA SER A 220 27.13 13.71 -34.42
C SER A 220 27.23 12.94 -35.73
N ASP A 221 28.11 11.95 -35.82
CA ASP A 221 28.36 11.19 -37.06
C ASP A 221 27.74 9.79 -36.97
N MET A 222 26.67 9.59 -37.75
CA MET A 222 25.98 8.29 -37.85
C MET A 222 26.55 7.42 -38.96
N GLY A 223 27.51 7.90 -39.75
CA GLY A 223 28.12 7.20 -40.88
C GLY A 223 28.60 5.79 -40.53
N PRO A 224 29.35 5.58 -39.44
CA PRO A 224 29.80 4.25 -39.04
C PRO A 224 28.66 3.24 -38.80
N PHE A 225 27.52 3.68 -38.29
CA PHE A 225 26.35 2.81 -38.07
C PHE A 225 25.69 2.41 -39.39
N HIS A 226 25.48 3.37 -40.28
CA HIS A 226 24.94 3.11 -41.61
C HIS A 226 25.86 2.19 -42.41
N ASN A 227 27.18 2.37 -42.32
CA ASN A 227 28.16 1.51 -42.95
C ASN A 227 28.09 0.08 -42.40
N ALA A 228 28.07 -0.10 -41.07
CA ALA A 228 27.94 -1.44 -40.47
C ALA A 228 26.63 -2.14 -40.89
N ILE A 229 25.52 -1.40 -40.99
CA ILE A 229 24.24 -1.95 -41.47
C ILE A 229 24.35 -2.36 -42.94
N HIS A 230 24.84 -1.49 -43.80
CA HIS A 230 25.02 -1.77 -45.22
C HIS A 230 25.95 -2.97 -45.46
N GLU A 231 27.11 -3.01 -44.79
CA GLU A 231 28.10 -4.08 -44.91
C GLU A 231 27.62 -5.42 -44.37
N SER A 232 26.66 -5.43 -43.44
CA SER A 232 26.08 -6.67 -42.93
C SER A 232 25.17 -7.39 -43.94
N GLY A 233 24.68 -6.65 -44.94
CA GLY A 233 23.70 -7.12 -45.92
C GLY A 233 22.30 -7.39 -45.35
N ILE A 234 22.02 -6.98 -44.10
CA ILE A 234 20.69 -7.09 -43.52
C ILE A 234 19.71 -6.19 -44.28
N ASP A 235 18.45 -6.62 -44.44
CA ASP A 235 17.41 -5.75 -44.98
C ASP A 235 17.21 -4.55 -44.05
N PRO A 236 17.39 -3.30 -44.51
CA PRO A 236 17.14 -2.11 -43.69
C PRO A 236 15.75 -2.09 -43.05
N LYS A 237 14.73 -2.71 -43.66
CA LYS A 237 13.37 -2.77 -43.11
C LYS A 237 13.27 -3.63 -41.85
N THR A 238 14.16 -4.60 -41.65
CA THR A 238 14.20 -5.41 -40.41
C THR A 238 14.98 -4.71 -39.29
N VAL A 239 15.53 -3.53 -39.55
CA VAL A 239 16.17 -2.68 -38.54
C VAL A 239 15.13 -1.72 -37.97
N TRP A 240 14.77 -1.96 -36.71
CA TRP A 240 13.88 -1.09 -35.93
C TRP A 240 14.72 0.01 -35.28
N TRP A 241 14.57 1.21 -35.83
CA TRP A 241 15.34 2.38 -35.44
C TRP A 241 14.62 3.14 -34.32
N LEU A 242 15.15 3.07 -33.10
CA LEU A 242 14.56 3.76 -31.97
C LEU A 242 14.81 5.28 -32.06
N MET A 243 13.73 6.05 -31.97
CA MET A 243 13.76 7.50 -32.12
C MET A 243 12.73 8.19 -31.24
N SER A 244 12.87 9.50 -31.02
CA SER A 244 11.76 10.35 -30.60
C SER A 244 10.89 10.70 -31.82
N VAL A 245 9.64 11.10 -31.57
CA VAL A 245 8.72 11.55 -32.62
C VAL A 245 9.25 12.76 -33.40
N GLU A 246 10.08 13.58 -32.77
CA GLU A 246 10.60 14.82 -33.35
C GLU A 246 11.81 14.58 -34.26
N ASP A 247 12.49 13.43 -34.11
CA ASP A 247 13.70 13.11 -34.85
C ASP A 247 13.39 12.94 -36.35
N LYS A 248 14.38 13.27 -37.19
CA LYS A 248 14.34 12.94 -38.61
C LYS A 248 14.76 11.48 -38.77
N LEU A 249 13.91 10.69 -39.41
CA LEU A 249 14.21 9.29 -39.71
C LEU A 249 15.35 9.22 -40.74
N SER A 250 16.33 8.34 -40.47
CA SER A 250 17.30 7.92 -41.49
C SER A 250 16.60 7.02 -42.53
N GLU A 251 16.71 7.38 -43.81
CA GLU A 251 15.96 6.71 -44.88
C GLU A 251 16.18 5.19 -44.92
N GLY A 252 15.10 4.43 -45.13
CA GLY A 252 15.13 2.99 -45.37
C GLY A 252 14.91 2.08 -44.15
N TYR A 253 15.03 2.60 -42.93
CA TYR A 253 14.78 1.83 -41.69
C TYR A 253 13.33 1.91 -41.22
N THR A 254 12.92 0.98 -40.34
CA THR A 254 11.60 1.01 -39.71
C THR A 254 11.63 1.96 -38.50
N PRO A 255 10.90 3.10 -38.52
CA PRO A 255 10.87 4.04 -37.40
C PRO A 255 10.13 3.42 -36.21
N VAL A 256 10.72 3.47 -35.03
CA VAL A 256 10.09 2.98 -33.80
C VAL A 256 10.19 4.04 -32.71
N VAL A 257 9.05 4.56 -32.28
CA VAL A 257 9.00 5.64 -31.29
C VAL A 257 9.11 5.09 -29.87
N ARG A 258 9.96 5.70 -29.04
CA ARG A 258 10.25 5.25 -27.66
C ARG A 258 9.21 5.66 -26.62
N GLU A 259 8.36 6.62 -26.94
CA GLU A 259 7.43 7.25 -26.02
C GLU A 259 5.98 7.16 -26.51
N TYR A 260 5.04 7.35 -25.59
CA TYR A 260 3.65 7.49 -26.01
C TYR A 260 3.47 8.77 -26.82
N SER A 261 2.72 8.68 -27.91
CA SER A 261 2.31 9.82 -28.72
C SER A 261 0.94 9.55 -29.34
N PRO A 262 0.05 10.57 -29.42
CA PRO A 262 -1.28 10.36 -29.95
C PRO A 262 -1.26 9.73 -31.37
N PRO A 263 -2.17 8.79 -31.68
CA PRO A 263 -2.19 8.11 -32.98
C PRO A 263 -2.22 9.06 -34.18
N ASP A 264 -2.90 10.20 -34.06
CA ASP A 264 -2.95 11.22 -35.12
C ASP A 264 -1.57 11.81 -35.44
N VAL A 265 -0.76 12.06 -34.41
CA VAL A 265 0.60 12.59 -34.56
C VAL A 265 1.50 11.55 -35.24
N LEU A 266 1.40 10.29 -34.82
CA LEU A 266 2.17 9.19 -35.42
C LEU A 266 1.79 8.97 -36.89
N ARG A 267 0.48 9.02 -37.21
CA ARG A 267 -0.02 8.90 -38.59
C ARG A 267 0.46 10.03 -39.50
N GLN A 268 0.44 11.27 -39.02
CA GLN A 268 0.96 12.42 -39.79
C GLN A 268 2.44 12.23 -40.15
N LYS A 269 3.21 11.55 -39.29
CA LYS A 269 4.62 11.22 -39.50
C LYS A 269 4.86 9.86 -40.18
N HIS A 270 3.79 9.15 -40.57
CA HIS A 270 3.86 7.81 -41.17
C HIS A 270 4.58 6.77 -40.28
N ILE A 271 4.41 6.88 -38.96
CA ILE A 271 4.99 5.95 -37.97
C ILE A 271 3.89 5.03 -37.45
N TYR A 272 4.15 3.72 -37.46
CA TYR A 272 3.19 2.69 -37.07
C TYR A 272 3.77 1.67 -36.08
N ASN A 273 4.91 1.99 -35.48
CA ASN A 273 5.62 1.09 -34.57
C ASN A 273 6.12 1.87 -33.35
N THR A 274 5.92 1.31 -32.15
CA THR A 274 6.39 1.90 -30.90
C THR A 274 7.15 0.88 -30.06
N ASN A 275 8.15 1.33 -29.30
CA ASN A 275 8.90 0.53 -28.33
C ASN A 275 8.91 1.26 -26.99
N ILE A 276 7.96 0.95 -26.11
CA ILE A 276 7.68 1.76 -24.92
C ILE A 276 7.96 0.96 -23.65
N GLU A 277 8.52 1.63 -22.64
CA GLU A 277 8.72 1.04 -21.33
C GLU A 277 7.37 0.66 -20.71
N PHE A 278 7.28 -0.51 -20.09
CA PHE A 278 6.05 -1.04 -19.52
C PHE A 278 5.36 -0.12 -18.50
N SER A 279 6.14 0.72 -17.83
CA SER A 279 5.71 1.65 -16.79
C SER A 279 5.15 2.96 -17.37
N SER A 280 5.41 3.23 -18.65
CA SER A 280 5.16 4.50 -19.33
C SER A 280 3.95 4.50 -20.25
N ILE A 281 3.19 3.39 -20.30
CA ILE A 281 2.00 3.27 -21.14
C ILE A 281 0.85 2.58 -20.39
N SER A 282 -0.36 3.11 -20.54
CA SER A 282 -1.58 2.57 -19.95
C SER A 282 -2.21 1.48 -20.83
N ILE A 283 -3.07 0.67 -20.23
CA ILE A 283 -3.84 -0.36 -20.95
C ILE A 283 -4.70 0.26 -22.06
N ASP A 284 -5.32 1.41 -21.80
CA ASP A 284 -6.19 2.08 -22.76
C ASP A 284 -5.41 2.64 -23.94
N GLN A 285 -4.20 3.16 -23.70
CA GLN A 285 -3.30 3.61 -24.77
C GLN A 285 -2.86 2.46 -25.68
N ILE A 286 -2.58 1.26 -25.13
CA ILE A 286 -2.26 0.08 -25.95
C ILE A 286 -3.47 -0.32 -26.81
N ARG A 287 -4.69 -0.28 -26.24
CA ARG A 287 -5.93 -0.55 -26.97
C ARG A 287 -6.17 0.46 -28.09
N GLU A 288 -5.89 1.74 -27.82
CA GLU A 288 -5.99 2.83 -28.80
C GLU A 288 -5.02 2.64 -29.96
N TYR A 289 -3.76 2.30 -29.67
CA TYR A 289 -2.77 1.98 -30.72
C TYR A 289 -3.22 0.82 -31.59
N ARG A 290 -3.69 -0.27 -30.96
CA ARG A 290 -4.21 -1.41 -31.68
C ARG A 290 -5.40 -1.06 -32.58
N ALA A 291 -6.33 -0.23 -32.10
CA ALA A 291 -7.47 0.23 -32.88
C ALA A 291 -7.07 1.09 -34.10
N ASN A 292 -5.88 1.70 -34.05
CA ASN A 292 -5.32 2.52 -35.13
C ASN A 292 -4.24 1.78 -35.95
N ASN A 293 -4.12 0.45 -35.84
CA ASN A 293 -3.11 -0.37 -36.51
C ASN A 293 -1.66 0.06 -36.22
N ILE A 294 -1.41 0.59 -35.03
CA ILE A 294 -0.07 0.92 -34.53
C ILE A 294 0.41 -0.26 -33.69
N THR A 295 1.56 -0.82 -34.07
CA THR A 295 2.17 -1.94 -33.35
C THR A 295 2.89 -1.45 -32.11
N THR A 296 2.83 -2.25 -31.05
CA THR A 296 3.42 -1.92 -29.76
C THR A 296 4.37 -3.02 -29.31
N ASN A 297 5.64 -2.67 -29.15
CA ASN A 297 6.61 -3.45 -28.39
C ASN A 297 6.72 -2.89 -26.97
N ILE A 298 6.62 -3.74 -25.95
CA ILE A 298 6.74 -3.34 -24.54
C ILE A 298 8.01 -3.93 -23.93
N HIS A 299 8.82 -3.09 -23.28
CA HIS A 299 10.06 -3.51 -22.62
C HIS A 299 10.13 -3.03 -21.16
N THR A 300 10.84 -3.69 -20.24
CA THR A 300 11.37 -5.05 -20.32
C THR A 300 10.48 -5.99 -19.49
N VAL A 301 9.83 -6.96 -20.14
CA VAL A 301 8.82 -7.82 -19.52
C VAL A 301 9.42 -9.17 -19.12
N ASN A 302 9.71 -9.37 -17.83
CA ASN A 302 10.46 -10.56 -17.37
C ASN A 302 9.64 -11.62 -16.62
N LYS A 303 8.35 -11.37 -16.36
CA LYS A 303 7.49 -12.28 -15.57
C LYS A 303 6.31 -12.78 -16.38
N GLY A 304 5.96 -14.06 -16.22
CA GLY A 304 4.86 -14.69 -16.96
C GLY A 304 3.49 -14.06 -16.69
N TRP A 305 3.22 -13.59 -15.47
CA TRP A 305 1.99 -12.85 -15.18
C TRP A 305 1.94 -11.49 -15.90
N PHE A 306 3.10 -10.91 -16.19
CA PHE A 306 3.18 -9.62 -16.88
C PHE A 306 3.03 -9.79 -18.40
N LEU A 307 3.63 -10.83 -18.98
CA LEU A 307 3.29 -11.27 -20.34
C LEU A 307 1.79 -11.60 -20.44
N SER A 308 1.20 -12.24 -19.44
CA SER A 308 -0.24 -12.54 -19.42
C SER A 308 -1.06 -11.27 -19.56
N LEU A 309 -0.73 -10.21 -18.82
CA LEU A 309 -1.42 -8.92 -18.91
C LEU A 309 -1.36 -8.34 -20.32
N PHE A 310 -0.17 -8.15 -20.89
CA PHE A 310 -0.01 -7.57 -22.23
C PHE A 310 -0.56 -8.45 -23.35
N TRP A 311 -0.53 -9.77 -23.16
CA TRP A 311 -1.22 -10.70 -24.03
C TRP A 311 -2.72 -10.43 -23.99
N CYS A 312 -3.36 -10.38 -22.82
CA CYS A 312 -4.81 -10.11 -22.72
C CYS A 312 -5.20 -8.75 -23.34
N VAL A 313 -4.35 -7.73 -23.23
CA VAL A 313 -4.57 -6.39 -23.83
C VAL A 313 -4.43 -6.43 -25.36
N GLY A 314 -3.54 -7.26 -25.87
CA GLY A 314 -3.28 -7.41 -27.32
C GLY A 314 -2.10 -6.60 -27.82
N THR A 315 -1.07 -6.45 -26.99
CA THR A 315 0.24 -5.93 -27.39
C THR A 315 0.84 -6.80 -28.52
N THR A 316 1.54 -6.17 -29.47
CA THR A 316 2.11 -6.88 -30.64
C THR A 316 3.35 -7.70 -30.28
N SER A 317 4.26 -7.14 -29.48
CA SER A 317 5.48 -7.81 -29.05
C SER A 317 5.97 -7.35 -27.69
N ILE A 318 6.87 -8.11 -27.08
CA ILE A 318 7.57 -7.72 -25.85
C ILE A 318 9.07 -7.96 -25.98
N SER A 319 9.88 -7.10 -25.36
CA SER A 319 11.30 -7.39 -25.12
C SER A 319 11.50 -7.96 -23.73
N THR A 320 12.29 -9.03 -23.60
CA THR A 320 12.48 -9.77 -22.34
C THR A 320 13.87 -10.35 -22.19
N ASN A 321 14.38 -10.38 -20.97
CA ASN A 321 15.59 -11.12 -20.61
C ASN A 321 15.31 -12.63 -20.56
N ASN A 322 14.05 -12.99 -20.29
CA ASN A 322 13.62 -14.35 -19.98
C ASN A 322 12.95 -15.05 -21.18
N CYS A 323 13.49 -14.83 -22.38
CA CYS A 323 12.92 -15.40 -23.62
C CYS A 323 12.80 -16.93 -23.54
N HIS A 324 13.73 -17.60 -22.84
CA HIS A 324 13.73 -19.04 -22.61
C HIS A 324 12.50 -19.58 -21.85
N THR A 325 11.86 -18.77 -21.00
CA THR A 325 10.61 -19.17 -20.32
C THR A 325 9.37 -18.59 -20.99
N LEU A 326 9.42 -17.32 -21.42
CA LEU A 326 8.24 -16.62 -21.93
C LEU A 326 7.85 -17.08 -23.35
N SER A 327 8.81 -17.49 -24.18
CA SER A 327 8.54 -18.08 -25.50
C SER A 327 7.73 -19.38 -25.41
N GLN A 328 7.88 -20.13 -24.32
CA GLN A 328 7.22 -21.42 -24.11
C GLN A 328 5.78 -21.29 -23.58
N MET A 329 5.36 -20.10 -23.15
CA MET A 329 3.99 -19.90 -22.65
C MET A 329 2.96 -20.05 -23.77
N GLU A 330 2.10 -21.06 -23.69
CA GLU A 330 1.03 -21.32 -24.67
C GLU A 330 -0.26 -20.53 -24.38
N ARG A 331 -0.42 -20.04 -23.16
CA ARG A 331 -1.57 -19.24 -22.72
C ARG A 331 -1.22 -18.32 -21.55
N PRO A 332 -2.00 -17.24 -21.31
CA PRO A 332 -1.87 -16.44 -20.10
C PRO A 332 -2.15 -17.27 -18.83
N VAL A 333 -1.42 -16.99 -17.74
CA VAL A 333 -1.52 -17.75 -16.47
C VAL A 333 -2.77 -17.37 -15.65
N TRP A 334 -3.32 -16.18 -15.85
CA TRP A 334 -4.39 -15.60 -15.02
C TRP A 334 -5.65 -15.21 -15.81
N THR A 335 -5.92 -15.87 -16.93
CA THR A 335 -7.18 -15.65 -17.66
C THR A 335 -8.35 -16.33 -16.95
N LEU A 336 -9.42 -15.57 -16.74
CA LEU A 336 -10.64 -16.06 -16.10
C LEU A 336 -11.84 -15.77 -16.99
N LEU A 337 -12.70 -16.76 -17.23
CA LEU A 337 -13.95 -16.50 -17.93
C LEU A 337 -14.81 -15.54 -17.09
N PRO A 338 -15.50 -14.56 -17.69
CA PRO A 338 -16.37 -13.63 -16.95
C PRO A 338 -17.39 -14.33 -16.04
N ARG A 339 -17.96 -15.46 -16.50
CA ARG A 339 -18.85 -16.29 -15.68
C ARG A 339 -18.14 -16.87 -14.45
N ASN A 340 -16.91 -17.37 -14.61
CA ASN A 340 -16.14 -17.95 -13.51
C ASN A 340 -15.71 -16.87 -12.52
N TYR A 341 -15.34 -15.68 -13.01
CA TYR A 341 -15.09 -14.49 -12.19
C TYR A 341 -16.30 -14.18 -11.31
N LEU A 342 -17.49 -14.09 -11.92
CA LEU A 342 -18.72 -13.81 -11.18
C LEU A 342 -19.03 -14.91 -10.14
N ILE A 343 -18.93 -16.18 -10.50
CA ILE A 343 -19.17 -17.30 -9.57
C ILE A 343 -18.20 -17.25 -8.39
N LEU A 344 -16.91 -17.01 -8.65
CA LEU A 344 -15.87 -16.93 -7.62
C LEU A 344 -16.24 -15.86 -6.58
N TRP A 345 -16.53 -14.64 -7.04
CA TRP A 345 -16.83 -13.52 -6.14
C TRP A 345 -18.14 -13.70 -5.41
N VAL A 346 -19.22 -14.12 -6.08
CA VAL A 346 -20.48 -14.44 -5.42
C VAL A 346 -20.28 -15.51 -4.33
N THR A 347 -19.44 -16.52 -4.59
CA THR A 347 -19.16 -17.56 -3.59
C THR A 347 -18.38 -17.03 -2.40
N VAL A 348 -17.33 -16.24 -2.63
CA VAL A 348 -16.55 -15.57 -1.56
C VAL A 348 -17.46 -14.66 -0.73
N ASP A 349 -18.37 -13.97 -1.39
CA ASP A 349 -19.29 -13.04 -0.76
C ASP A 349 -20.31 -13.77 0.14
N VAL A 350 -20.91 -14.84 -0.37
CA VAL A 350 -21.83 -15.70 0.41
C VAL A 350 -21.10 -16.33 1.60
N LEU A 351 -19.90 -16.88 1.41
CA LEU A 351 -19.12 -17.50 2.49
C LEU A 351 -18.71 -16.50 3.56
N SER A 352 -18.29 -15.30 3.17
CA SER A 352 -17.95 -14.24 4.13
C SER A 352 -19.20 -13.74 4.88
N ALA A 353 -20.35 -13.63 4.22
CA ALA A 353 -21.62 -13.28 4.86
C ALA A 353 -22.04 -14.35 5.88
N ILE A 354 -21.94 -15.64 5.52
CA ILE A 354 -22.19 -16.76 6.45
C ILE A 354 -21.24 -16.67 7.65
N LEU A 355 -19.94 -16.43 7.43
CA LEU A 355 -18.96 -16.31 8.50
C LEU A 355 -19.31 -15.16 9.46
N VAL A 356 -19.71 -13.99 8.93
CA VAL A 356 -20.16 -12.84 9.74
C VAL A 356 -21.41 -13.20 10.55
N ILE A 357 -22.38 -13.88 9.95
CA ILE A 357 -23.60 -14.34 10.64
C ILE A 357 -23.25 -15.32 11.76
N VAL A 358 -22.40 -16.32 11.50
CA VAL A 358 -21.96 -17.31 12.50
C VAL A 358 -21.24 -16.62 13.66
N ILE A 359 -20.33 -15.68 13.38
CA ILE A 359 -19.66 -14.89 14.40
C ILE A 359 -20.69 -14.12 15.25
N PHE A 360 -21.70 -13.52 14.61
CA PHE A 360 -22.76 -12.79 15.32
C PHE A 360 -23.62 -13.71 16.21
N ILE A 361 -23.97 -14.90 15.71
CA ILE A 361 -24.71 -15.92 16.48
C ILE A 361 -23.90 -16.40 17.69
N VAL A 362 -22.62 -16.76 17.50
CA VAL A 362 -21.73 -17.19 18.59
C VAL A 362 -21.60 -16.08 19.64
N GLN A 363 -21.42 -14.83 19.21
CA GLN A 363 -21.38 -13.68 20.12
C GLN A 363 -22.70 -13.50 20.88
N ARG A 364 -23.84 -13.69 20.23
CA ARG A 364 -25.16 -13.60 20.86
C ARG A 364 -25.35 -14.69 21.92
N ILE A 365 -24.97 -15.94 21.62
CA ILE A 365 -25.04 -17.07 22.55
C ILE A 365 -24.14 -16.81 23.77
N GLN A 366 -22.89 -16.40 23.56
CA GLN A 366 -21.96 -16.05 24.65
C GLN A 366 -22.50 -14.92 25.56
N ARG A 367 -23.22 -13.96 24.99
CA ARG A 367 -23.86 -12.87 25.76
C ARG A 367 -25.11 -13.32 26.52
N GLN A 368 -25.87 -14.27 25.98
CA GLN A 368 -27.03 -14.83 26.69
C GLN A 368 -26.61 -15.76 27.85
N GLY A 369 -25.48 -16.48 27.72
CA GLY A 369 -24.92 -17.29 28.81
C GLY A 369 -24.37 -16.50 30.01
N THR A 370 -24.33 -15.16 29.95
CA THR A 370 -23.80 -14.29 31.03
C THR A 370 -24.86 -13.50 31.79
N LYS A 371 -26.15 -13.72 31.52
CA LYS A 371 -27.25 -13.23 32.36
C LYS A 371 -28.37 -14.26 32.36
N TYR A 372 -28.58 -14.94 33.48
CA TYR A 372 -29.89 -15.19 34.11
C TYR A 372 -29.73 -16.21 35.26
N SER A 373 -29.55 -15.71 36.49
CA SER A 373 -29.91 -16.44 37.72
C SER A 373 -30.76 -15.49 38.58
N PRO A 374 -31.94 -15.91 39.08
CA PRO A 374 -32.77 -15.12 39.99
C PRO A 374 -32.03 -14.60 41.23
N GLU A 375 -31.01 -15.32 41.71
CA GLU A 375 -30.20 -14.92 42.87
C GLU A 375 -29.36 -13.66 42.63
N SER A 376 -29.02 -13.36 41.36
CA SER A 376 -28.27 -12.15 41.02
C SER A 376 -29.12 -10.88 41.07
N GLN A 377 -30.46 -10.99 41.03
CA GLN A 377 -31.36 -9.84 41.16
C GLN A 377 -31.64 -9.48 42.63
N SER A 378 -31.74 -10.46 43.53
CA SER A 378 -31.95 -10.19 44.96
C SER A 378 -30.74 -9.51 45.61
N LEU A 379 -29.52 -9.98 45.31
CA LEU A 379 -28.28 -9.41 45.82
C LEU A 379 -28.06 -7.96 45.35
N ASN A 380 -28.48 -7.63 44.13
CA ASN A 380 -28.35 -6.28 43.58
C ASN A 380 -29.37 -5.30 44.19
N TRP A 381 -30.58 -5.77 44.52
CA TRP A 381 -31.60 -4.96 45.18
C TRP A 381 -31.21 -4.62 46.63
N GLU A 382 -30.65 -5.59 47.36
CA GLU A 382 -30.14 -5.36 48.71
C GLU A 382 -28.94 -4.40 48.71
N ALA A 383 -28.00 -4.57 47.77
CA ALA A 383 -26.85 -3.67 47.63
C ALA A 383 -27.28 -2.23 47.26
N GLN A 384 -28.24 -2.07 46.35
CA GLN A 384 -28.79 -0.75 46.01
C GLN A 384 -29.53 -0.11 47.19
N SER A 385 -30.30 -0.90 47.95
CA SER A 385 -31.04 -0.41 49.11
C SER A 385 -30.10 0.04 50.23
N GLN A 386 -29.01 -0.70 50.47
CA GLN A 386 -27.96 -0.32 51.44
C GLN A 386 -27.21 0.95 51.00
N GLN A 387 -26.91 1.10 49.70
CA GLN A 387 -26.25 2.29 49.16
C GLN A 387 -27.12 3.55 49.33
N VAL A 388 -28.43 3.45 49.08
CA VAL A 388 -29.38 4.57 49.26
C VAL A 388 -29.48 4.95 50.74
N GLN A 389 -29.51 3.98 51.66
CA GLN A 389 -29.52 4.27 53.09
C GLN A 389 -28.20 4.90 53.58
N GLN A 390 -27.04 4.46 53.07
CA GLN A 390 -25.75 5.08 53.40
C GLN A 390 -25.66 6.52 52.90
N ASN A 391 -26.16 6.81 51.69
CA ASN A 391 -26.21 8.16 51.14
C ASN A 391 -27.18 9.08 51.90
N ALA A 392 -28.31 8.57 52.37
CA ALA A 392 -29.23 9.33 53.22
C ALA A 392 -28.57 9.68 54.58
N ARG A 393 -27.83 8.75 55.18
CA ARG A 393 -27.09 8.96 56.45
C ARG A 393 -25.93 9.95 56.29
N SER A 394 -25.22 9.94 55.17
CA SER A 394 -24.14 10.90 54.89
C SER A 394 -24.68 12.31 54.69
N HIS A 395 -25.81 12.47 54.01
CA HIS A 395 -26.51 13.76 53.88
C HIS A 395 -27.00 14.30 55.23
N GLN A 396 -27.63 13.47 56.07
CA GLN A 396 -28.03 13.89 57.42
C GLN A 396 -26.84 14.32 58.31
N ARG A 397 -25.70 13.62 58.22
CA ARG A 397 -24.47 14.01 58.93
C ARG A 397 -23.91 15.34 58.42
N ALA A 398 -23.92 15.58 57.12
CA ALA A 398 -23.46 16.84 56.53
C ALA A 398 -24.34 18.03 56.94
N ASP A 399 -25.67 17.85 57.01
CA ASP A 399 -26.60 18.89 57.45
C ASP A 399 -26.52 19.17 58.95
N SER A 400 -26.25 18.13 59.77
CA SER A 400 -25.94 18.31 61.20
C SER A 400 -24.66 19.13 61.40
N TYR A 401 -23.59 18.81 60.69
CA TYR A 401 -22.33 19.56 60.72
C TYR A 401 -22.51 21.03 60.28
N ARG A 402 -23.31 21.29 59.22
CA ARG A 402 -23.61 22.67 58.78
C ARG A 402 -24.38 23.46 59.83
N ARG A 403 -25.35 22.84 60.52
CA ARG A 403 -26.11 23.48 61.61
C ARG A 403 -25.22 23.80 62.81
N ASN A 404 -24.39 22.85 63.26
CA ASN A 404 -23.44 23.09 64.34
C ASN A 404 -22.45 24.19 64.01
N ARG A 405 -21.97 24.26 62.76
CA ARG A 405 -21.06 25.32 62.31
C ARG A 405 -21.72 26.71 62.26
N ARG A 406 -23.01 26.79 61.96
CA ARG A 406 -23.78 28.05 62.05
C ARG A 406 -23.98 28.49 63.49
N ALA A 407 -24.37 27.58 64.38
CA ALA A 407 -24.51 27.87 65.81
C ALA A 407 -23.18 28.31 66.46
N MET A 408 -22.05 27.72 66.06
CA MET A 408 -20.72 28.11 66.54
C MET A 408 -20.31 29.49 66.03
N LYS A 409 -20.64 29.82 64.76
CA LYS A 409 -20.42 31.16 64.20
C LYS A 409 -21.28 32.23 64.87
N GLU A 410 -22.55 31.94 65.17
CA GLU A 410 -23.42 32.86 65.91
C GLU A 410 -22.91 33.10 67.34
N LYS A 411 -22.41 32.06 68.02
CA LYS A 411 -21.78 32.22 69.34
C LYS A 411 -20.49 33.04 69.32
N LEU A 412 -19.66 32.88 68.28
CA LEU A 412 -18.45 33.69 68.10
C LEU A 412 -18.78 35.16 67.80
N LEU A 413 -19.75 35.42 66.93
CA LEU A 413 -20.25 36.77 66.65
C LEU A 413 -20.85 37.45 67.90
N MET A 414 -21.62 36.72 68.70
CA MET A 414 -22.18 37.25 69.95
C MET A 414 -21.09 37.52 71.00
N ARG A 415 -20.01 36.73 71.00
CA ARG A 415 -18.86 36.93 71.88
C ARG A 415 -18.05 38.17 71.47
N ASP A 416 -17.83 38.37 70.18
CA ASP A 416 -17.13 39.57 69.66
C ASP A 416 -17.93 40.84 69.95
N VAL A 417 -19.25 40.82 69.75
CA VAL A 417 -20.16 41.93 70.09
C VAL A 417 -20.20 42.19 71.60
N ALA A 418 -20.17 41.15 72.44
CA ALA A 418 -20.13 41.31 73.90
C ALA A 418 -18.77 41.89 74.38
N SER A 419 -17.66 41.56 73.73
CA SER A 419 -16.34 42.11 74.06
C SER A 419 -16.12 43.54 73.58
N GLU A 420 -16.89 44.04 72.60
CA GLU A 420 -16.86 45.45 72.19
C GLU A 420 -17.75 46.36 73.05
N LEU A 421 -18.71 45.79 73.81
CA LEU A 421 -19.69 46.55 74.61
C LEU A 421 -19.37 46.61 76.11
N PHE A 422 -18.50 45.73 76.61
CA PHE A 422 -18.13 45.68 78.02
C PHE A 422 -16.62 45.39 78.15
N ASP A 423 -15.87 46.30 78.77
CA ASP A 423 -14.47 46.09 79.20
C ASP A 423 -14.44 45.00 80.28
N VAL A 424 -14.41 43.74 79.85
CA VAL A 424 -14.24 42.58 80.72
C VAL A 424 -12.86 42.00 80.43
N GLU A 425 -11.91 42.27 81.32
CA GLU A 425 -10.62 41.56 81.33
C GLU A 425 -10.85 40.05 81.46
N PRO A 426 -10.09 39.21 80.72
CA PRO A 426 -10.36 37.78 80.64
C PRO A 426 -9.81 37.06 81.86
N GLU A 427 -10.69 36.47 82.67
CA GLU A 427 -10.29 35.45 83.63
C GLU A 427 -9.99 34.16 82.84
N VAL A 428 -8.70 33.85 82.75
CA VAL A 428 -8.16 32.61 82.19
C VAL A 428 -8.35 31.55 83.25
N ASP A 429 -9.30 30.63 83.04
CA ASP A 429 -9.26 29.34 83.72
C ASP A 429 -8.99 28.23 82.71
N ASP A 430 -7.89 27.56 83.02
CA ASP A 430 -7.28 26.43 82.33
C ASP A 430 -8.00 25.14 82.76
N LEU A 431 -7.90 24.10 81.94
CA LEU A 431 -8.55 22.77 82.08
C LEU A 431 -9.94 22.64 81.44
N GLY A 432 -9.91 22.07 80.24
CA GLY A 432 -11.08 21.49 79.61
C GLY A 432 -11.58 20.28 80.41
N ILE A 433 -12.92 20.27 80.55
CA ILE A 433 -13.78 19.15 80.95
C ILE A 433 -14.01 19.03 82.47
N GLU A 434 -14.95 19.82 83.00
CA GLU A 434 -16.20 19.34 83.63
C GLU A 434 -16.86 20.47 84.43
N SER A 435 -18.19 20.57 84.30
CA SER A 435 -19.16 20.54 85.41
C SER A 435 -20.36 21.44 85.16
N ASN A 436 -21.52 20.87 85.48
CA ASN A 436 -22.80 21.56 85.58
C ASN A 436 -22.69 22.76 86.51
N TYR A 437 -23.16 23.93 86.06
CA TYR A 437 -23.50 25.01 86.98
C TYR A 437 -25.01 25.05 87.17
N THR A 438 -25.46 24.43 88.26
CA THR A 438 -26.74 24.76 88.89
C THR A 438 -26.61 26.11 89.58
N VAL A 439 -27.41 27.09 89.15
CA VAL A 439 -27.57 28.36 89.87
C VAL A 439 -28.94 28.32 90.57
N GLN A 440 -28.91 28.17 91.90
CA GLN A 440 -30.04 28.40 92.80
C GLN A 440 -29.92 29.82 93.37
N SER A 441 -30.99 30.62 93.26
CA SER A 441 -31.15 31.85 94.03
C SER A 441 -31.88 31.57 95.34
N ALA A 442 -31.58 32.39 96.34
CA ALA A 442 -31.87 32.26 97.78
C ALA A 442 -33.35 32.49 98.20
N ASP A 443 -34.29 32.21 97.31
CA ASP A 443 -35.74 32.36 97.48
C ASP A 443 -36.56 31.15 96.97
N GLY A 444 -35.91 30.01 96.70
CA GLY A 444 -36.60 28.71 96.51
C GLY A 444 -37.29 28.50 95.16
N ARG A 445 -37.01 29.33 94.15
CA ARG A 445 -37.44 29.13 92.74
C ARG A 445 -36.44 29.73 91.77
N VAL A 446 -35.77 28.92 90.95
CA VAL A 446 -35.14 29.32 89.66
C VAL A 446 -35.06 28.04 88.80
N MET A 447 -35.75 27.87 87.67
CA MET A 447 -35.75 28.58 86.37
C MET A 447 -34.42 28.46 85.60
N ALA A 448 -34.24 27.35 84.88
CA ALA A 448 -33.38 27.36 83.70
C ALA A 448 -34.05 26.56 82.57
N ALA A 449 -34.45 27.33 81.56
CA ALA A 449 -35.20 26.91 80.40
C ALA A 449 -34.39 25.96 79.52
N THR A 450 -34.96 24.77 79.28
CA THR A 450 -34.68 23.97 78.10
C THR A 450 -35.22 24.72 76.89
N PHE A 451 -34.33 25.14 75.98
CA PHE A 451 -34.74 25.51 74.63
C PHE A 451 -35.21 24.25 73.91
N HIS A 452 -36.50 23.94 74.04
CA HIS A 452 -37.21 23.07 73.11
C HIS A 452 -37.46 23.87 71.83
N GLN A 453 -36.81 23.47 70.74
CA GLN A 453 -37.23 23.86 69.40
C GLN A 453 -38.24 22.82 68.90
N GLU A 454 -39.51 23.02 69.23
CA GLU A 454 -40.64 22.36 68.53
C GLU A 454 -41.46 23.39 67.75
N ARG A 455 -41.89 22.95 66.56
CA ARG A 455 -42.65 23.67 65.54
C ARG A 455 -43.92 24.31 66.09
N ASN A 456 -44.24 25.55 65.68
CA ASN A 456 -45.55 26.11 65.29
C ASN A 456 -45.51 27.66 65.38
N GLY A 457 -46.24 28.50 64.66
CA GLY A 457 -47.32 28.35 63.67
C GLY A 457 -47.14 29.37 62.51
N TYR A 458 -48.03 29.45 61.53
CA TYR A 458 -49.35 30.10 61.63
C TYR A 458 -50.45 29.30 60.91
N GLN A 459 -51.65 29.29 61.51
CA GLN A 459 -52.92 28.97 60.84
C GLN A 459 -53.39 30.17 59.99
N THR A 460 -54.10 29.89 58.89
CA THR A 460 -55.31 30.63 58.47
C THR A 460 -56.14 29.74 57.55
N SER A 461 -57.46 29.77 57.75
CA SER A 461 -58.51 29.07 57.01
C SER A 461 -58.94 29.83 55.75
N TYR A 462 -59.47 29.14 54.75
CA TYR A 462 -60.59 29.60 53.91
C TYR A 462 -61.25 28.40 53.21
N GLN A 463 -62.58 28.27 53.36
CA GLN A 463 -63.46 27.37 52.61
C GLN A 463 -64.04 28.13 51.40
N ASP A 464 -64.19 27.45 50.27
CA ASP A 464 -65.17 27.81 49.23
C ASP A 464 -65.95 26.53 48.82
N PRO A 465 -67.26 26.46 49.10
CA PRO A 465 -68.12 25.34 48.72
C PRO A 465 -69.08 25.74 47.59
N SER A 466 -68.87 25.27 46.36
CA SER A 466 -69.96 25.19 45.37
C SER A 466 -69.69 24.24 44.19
N ARG A 467 -70.74 23.48 43.84
CA ARG A 467 -70.98 22.59 42.66
C ARG A 467 -70.40 21.17 42.72
N VAL A 468 -71.21 20.16 43.10
CA VAL A 468 -72.24 19.42 42.32
C VAL A 468 -71.59 18.61 41.19
N GLN A 469 -71.32 17.30 41.38
CA GLN A 469 -72.21 16.12 41.18
C GLN A 469 -72.28 15.64 39.72
N SER A 470 -72.20 14.32 39.53
CA SER A 470 -72.70 13.50 38.39
C SER A 470 -72.07 13.75 37.01
N ASP A 471 -71.98 12.82 36.07
CA ASP A 471 -72.32 11.41 36.00
C ASP A 471 -71.60 10.81 34.76
N SER A 472 -71.62 9.49 34.72
CA SER A 472 -71.54 8.61 33.55
C SER A 472 -72.20 9.12 32.24
N ILE A 473 -71.70 8.64 31.09
CA ILE A 473 -72.38 8.27 29.81
C ILE A 473 -71.26 7.93 28.80
N VAL A 474 -71.02 6.66 28.44
CA VAL A 474 -71.65 5.84 27.38
C VAL A 474 -71.38 6.33 25.95
N ASN A 475 -70.83 5.41 25.17
CA ASN A 475 -70.60 5.44 23.72
C ASN A 475 -71.83 5.85 22.90
N LEU A 476 -71.58 6.51 21.77
CA LEU A 476 -72.15 6.19 20.46
C LEU A 476 -71.06 6.36 19.40
#